data_AF-A0A8H8URB4-F1
#
_entry.id   AF-A0A8H8URB4-F1
#
_cell.length_a   1.000
_cell.length_b   1.000
_cell.length_c   1.000
_cell.angle_alpha   90.00
_cell.angle_beta   90.00
_cell.angle_gamma   90.00
#
_symmetry.space_group_name_H-M   'P 1'
#
loop_
_entity.id
_entity.type
_entity.pdbx_description
1 polymer ?
#
loop_
_entity_poly.entity_id
_entity_poly.type
_entity_poly.pdbx_seq_one_letter_code
_entity_poly.pdbx_strand_id
1 'polypeptide(L)'
;MMVLLTRTAAAIELDVDSYDSIKSATKIIAQELADGYWIPGDVHGVPHPPYYWWLHGAILGGIVDYWAMTGDTRFNANVTIGWLRGVSPSLDLQPDEQSFSEGNDDQGFWSIMSIDATERAFPETEDQKEMHAGFLEITQTVQNLQAGRWDDKTCGGGLRWQINPTNDGFLYKNTISNGLFFQQSARLARYTKNQTYADWAERTYKWLREVKIVRDDFYITDGAWLPDCKKFTEKRWSYNYGTLLAGCAAMYNFTDGGAYWKEQIDNILTATYATFFDAEWMGYTAQVAPYTYNDIMPRLRKNAQLAAATCTGGASGTACGLKWNTGPKFDGIMGLGEQLSALEVIQNTAPFVAPVGYLVDIDNGGVSKSNPNGTGTRGGVHNRNSQYLPYRLRNYEITLADRVGAAIITLVIVVVFALGARFTMIH
;
A
#
# COMPACT_ATOMS: atom_id res chain seq x y z
N MET A 1 10.37 -10.09 -49.85
CA MET A 1 11.39 -10.07 -48.79
C MET A 1 10.82 -9.25 -47.64
N MET A 2 10.23 -9.92 -46.65
CA MET A 2 9.60 -9.28 -45.50
C MET A 2 10.72 -8.91 -44.53
N VAL A 3 11.01 -7.62 -44.39
CA VAL A 3 12.04 -7.12 -43.47
C VAL A 3 11.48 -7.28 -42.06
N LEU A 4 11.85 -8.37 -41.36
CA LEU A 4 11.72 -8.43 -39.92
C LEU A 4 12.70 -7.41 -39.33
N LEU A 5 12.17 -6.27 -38.90
CA LEU A 5 12.86 -5.41 -37.95
C LEU A 5 12.94 -6.18 -36.64
N THR A 6 14.07 -6.85 -36.39
CA THR A 6 14.43 -7.30 -35.05
C THR A 6 14.60 -6.06 -34.18
N ARG A 7 13.55 -5.70 -33.42
CA ARG A 7 13.72 -4.81 -32.27
C ARG A 7 14.66 -5.54 -31.30
N THR A 8 15.93 -5.15 -31.27
CA THR A 8 16.81 -5.51 -30.17
C THR A 8 16.24 -4.83 -28.93
N ALA A 9 15.54 -5.60 -28.09
CA ALA A 9 15.07 -5.14 -26.80
C ALA A 9 16.30 -4.76 -25.97
N ALA A 10 16.49 -3.47 -25.75
CA ALA A 10 17.43 -2.97 -24.76
C ALA A 10 16.71 -2.98 -23.41
N ALA A 11 17.40 -3.46 -22.37
CA ALA A 11 16.95 -3.32 -20.99
C ALA A 11 16.59 -1.87 -20.68
N ILE A 12 15.77 -1.64 -19.66
CA ILE A 12 15.63 -0.30 -19.10
C ILE A 12 17.00 0.14 -18.57
N GLU A 13 17.66 1.06 -19.29
CA GLU A 13 18.88 1.70 -18.82
C GLU A 13 18.52 2.76 -17.77
N LEU A 14 19.03 2.57 -16.56
CA LEU A 14 18.78 3.46 -15.42
C LEU A 14 20.09 4.07 -14.91
N ASP A 15 20.18 5.39 -15.03
CA ASP A 15 21.09 6.24 -14.27
C ASP A 15 20.32 6.84 -13.08
N VAL A 16 20.58 6.32 -11.89
CA VAL A 16 19.95 6.74 -10.63
C VAL A 16 20.39 8.13 -10.16
N ASP A 17 21.40 8.75 -10.77
CA ASP A 17 21.78 10.15 -10.52
C ASP A 17 21.10 11.14 -11.49
N SER A 18 20.42 10.64 -12.53
CA SER A 18 19.77 11.44 -13.55
C SER A 18 18.25 11.40 -13.39
N TYR A 19 17.66 12.54 -13.04
CA TYR A 19 16.19 12.68 -12.97
C TYR A 19 15.51 12.32 -14.30
N ASP A 20 16.09 12.72 -15.43
CA ASP A 20 15.55 12.39 -16.76
C ASP A 20 15.60 10.88 -17.05
N SER A 21 16.64 10.18 -16.58
CA SER A 21 16.74 8.72 -16.71
C SER A 21 15.71 8.01 -15.82
N ILE A 22 15.59 8.42 -14.55
CA ILE A 22 14.56 7.89 -13.64
C ILE A 22 13.16 8.08 -14.22
N LYS A 23 12.84 9.30 -14.69
CA LYS A 23 11.54 9.61 -15.30
C LYS A 23 11.27 8.79 -16.56
N SER A 24 12.29 8.57 -17.39
CA SER A 24 12.15 7.75 -18.60
C SER A 24 11.92 6.27 -18.27
N ALA A 25 12.65 5.74 -17.28
CA ALA A 25 12.49 4.37 -16.81
C ALA A 25 11.11 4.13 -16.19
N THR A 26 10.69 4.97 -15.25
CA THR A 26 9.40 4.82 -14.56
C THR A 26 8.21 5.00 -15.51
N LYS A 27 8.33 5.85 -16.54
CA LYS A 27 7.30 5.99 -17.58
C LYS A 27 7.05 4.69 -18.35
N ILE A 28 8.09 3.92 -18.66
CA ILE A 28 7.95 2.62 -19.33
C ILE A 28 7.22 1.65 -18.39
N ILE A 29 7.71 1.52 -17.16
CA ILE A 29 7.16 0.56 -16.20
C ILE A 29 5.72 0.90 -15.82
N ALA A 30 5.40 2.18 -15.60
CA ALA A 30 4.04 2.63 -15.30
C ALA A 30 3.07 2.32 -16.46
N GLN A 31 3.53 2.46 -17.71
CA GLN A 31 2.73 2.08 -18.89
C GLN A 31 2.51 0.57 -18.95
N GLU A 32 3.55 -0.24 -18.70
CA GLU A 32 3.40 -1.70 -18.68
C GLU A 32 2.49 -2.20 -17.55
N LEU A 33 2.61 -1.61 -16.36
CA LEU A 33 1.72 -1.89 -15.25
C LEU A 33 0.26 -1.59 -15.62
N ALA A 34 0.01 -0.42 -16.21
CA ALA A 34 -1.32 0.00 -16.62
C ALA A 34 -1.90 -0.90 -17.72
N ASP A 35 -1.13 -1.18 -18.79
CA ASP A 35 -1.59 -1.97 -19.94
C ASP A 35 -1.82 -3.44 -19.58
N GLY A 36 -1.03 -3.99 -18.65
CA GLY A 36 -1.08 -5.40 -18.29
C GLY A 36 -2.06 -5.73 -17.16
N TYR A 37 -2.24 -4.81 -16.20
CA TYR A 37 -2.78 -5.18 -14.89
C TYR A 37 -3.79 -4.20 -14.29
N TRP A 38 -4.09 -3.07 -14.94
CA TRP A 38 -5.00 -2.07 -14.37
C TRP A 38 -6.28 -1.92 -15.18
N ILE A 39 -7.43 -2.09 -14.52
CA ILE A 39 -8.76 -1.95 -15.11
C ILE A 39 -9.59 -0.99 -14.24
N PRO A 40 -9.32 0.33 -14.28
CA PRO A 40 -9.74 1.27 -13.23
C PRO A 40 -11.25 1.26 -12.88
N GLY A 41 -12.12 1.06 -13.88
CA GLY A 41 -13.57 1.04 -13.69
C GLY A 41 -14.17 -0.32 -13.30
N ASP A 42 -13.35 -1.37 -13.22
CA ASP A 42 -13.80 -2.71 -12.88
C ASP A 42 -14.08 -2.88 -11.37
N VAL A 43 -14.87 -3.89 -11.00
CA VAL A 43 -15.20 -4.24 -9.61
C VAL A 43 -13.95 -4.57 -8.80
N HIS A 44 -13.02 -5.34 -9.38
CA HIS A 44 -11.75 -5.67 -8.74
C HIS A 44 -10.68 -4.63 -9.06
N GLY A 45 -10.76 -4.01 -10.24
CA GLY A 45 -9.78 -3.02 -10.70
C GLY A 45 -8.49 -3.60 -11.27
N VAL A 46 -8.36 -4.93 -11.21
CA VAL A 46 -7.21 -5.73 -11.63
C VAL A 46 -7.70 -7.03 -12.28
N PRO A 47 -6.91 -7.69 -13.15
CA PRO A 47 -7.25 -9.01 -13.67
C PRO A 47 -7.50 -10.02 -12.54
N HIS A 48 -8.67 -10.63 -12.53
CA HIS A 48 -9.05 -11.61 -11.52
C HIS A 48 -9.48 -12.93 -12.16
N PRO A 49 -9.01 -14.10 -11.68
CA PRO A 49 -7.84 -14.37 -10.80
C PRO A 49 -6.48 -14.17 -11.53
N PRO A 50 -5.33 -14.08 -10.84
CA PRO A 50 -5.07 -14.35 -9.40
C PRO A 50 -4.97 -13.11 -8.49
N TYR A 51 -5.20 -11.89 -9.01
CA TYR A 51 -5.05 -10.66 -8.22
C TYR A 51 -6.34 -10.30 -7.47
N TYR A 52 -6.18 -9.62 -6.33
CA TYR A 52 -7.27 -9.27 -5.42
C TYR A 52 -7.49 -7.75 -5.37
N TRP A 53 -8.65 -7.34 -4.87
CA TRP A 53 -9.11 -5.95 -4.88
C TRP A 53 -8.16 -4.96 -4.18
N TRP A 54 -7.48 -5.36 -3.11
CA TRP A 54 -6.51 -4.49 -2.43
C TRP A 54 -5.32 -4.10 -3.33
N LEU A 55 -4.95 -4.94 -4.31
CA LEU A 55 -3.89 -4.63 -5.27
C LEU A 55 -4.29 -3.50 -6.23
N HIS A 56 -5.59 -3.26 -6.42
CA HIS A 56 -6.03 -2.07 -7.13
C HIS A 56 -5.62 -0.81 -6.35
N GLY A 57 -5.90 -0.75 -5.04
CA GLY A 57 -5.43 0.32 -4.17
C GLY A 57 -3.91 0.51 -4.24
N ALA A 58 -3.14 -0.58 -4.28
CA ALA A 58 -1.69 -0.52 -4.44
C ALA A 58 -1.25 0.08 -5.79
N ILE A 59 -1.87 -0.33 -6.91
CA ILE A 59 -1.62 0.30 -8.23
C ILE A 59 -1.93 1.80 -8.18
N LEU A 60 -3.07 2.19 -7.60
CA LEU A 60 -3.42 3.61 -7.50
C LEU A 60 -2.36 4.39 -6.71
N GLY A 61 -1.86 3.84 -5.60
CA GLY A 61 -0.76 4.44 -4.82
C GLY A 61 0.50 4.61 -5.65
N GLY A 62 0.97 3.53 -6.30
CA GLY A 62 2.14 3.57 -7.18
C GLY A 62 2.02 4.59 -8.32
N ILE A 63 0.81 4.78 -8.88
CA ILE A 63 0.55 5.75 -9.95
C ILE A 63 0.41 7.20 -9.42
N VAL A 64 -0.13 7.40 -8.23
CA VAL A 64 -0.13 8.70 -7.53
C VAL A 64 1.32 9.16 -7.28
N ASP A 65 2.17 8.24 -6.83
CA ASP A 65 3.60 8.46 -6.68
C ASP A 65 4.24 8.79 -8.02
N TYR A 66 4.00 7.99 -9.05
CA TYR A 66 4.50 8.24 -10.40
C TYR A 66 4.15 9.67 -10.87
N TRP A 67 2.90 10.10 -10.69
CA TRP A 67 2.49 11.47 -11.03
C TRP A 67 3.30 12.51 -10.25
N ALA A 68 3.43 12.36 -8.93
CA ALA A 68 4.14 13.34 -8.10
C ALA A 68 5.65 13.38 -8.39
N MET A 69 6.23 12.25 -8.77
CA MET A 69 7.65 12.10 -9.07
C MET A 69 8.00 12.58 -10.47
N THR A 70 7.06 12.57 -11.43
CA THR A 70 7.37 12.82 -12.86
C THR A 70 6.62 14.00 -13.46
N GLY A 71 5.48 14.40 -12.87
CA GLY A 71 4.52 15.35 -13.42
C GLY A 71 3.69 14.81 -14.60
N ASP A 72 3.77 13.52 -14.93
CA ASP A 72 2.96 12.93 -16.01
C ASP A 72 1.52 12.70 -15.55
N THR A 73 0.57 13.38 -16.17
CA THR A 73 -0.85 13.40 -15.78
C THR A 73 -1.72 12.38 -16.52
N ARG A 74 -1.15 11.57 -17.42
CA ARG A 74 -1.92 10.67 -18.30
C ARG A 74 -2.85 9.71 -17.58
N PHE A 75 -2.51 9.34 -16.33
CA PHE A 75 -3.26 8.37 -15.54
C PHE A 75 -4.19 9.02 -14.51
N ASN A 76 -4.17 10.35 -14.36
CA ASN A 76 -4.86 10.99 -13.23
C ASN A 76 -6.37 10.75 -13.25
N ALA A 77 -6.99 10.81 -14.43
CA ALA A 77 -8.41 10.51 -14.58
C ALA A 77 -8.73 9.05 -14.20
N ASN A 78 -7.85 8.10 -14.54
CA ASN A 78 -8.01 6.70 -14.18
C ASN A 78 -7.86 6.47 -12.67
N VAL A 79 -6.94 7.19 -12.01
CA VAL A 79 -6.83 7.19 -10.54
C VAL A 79 -8.13 7.66 -9.92
N THR A 80 -8.70 8.79 -10.37
CA THR A 80 -9.99 9.27 -9.86
C THR A 80 -11.12 8.25 -10.05
N ILE A 81 -11.20 7.61 -11.22
CA ILE A 81 -12.20 6.57 -11.50
C ILE A 81 -12.04 5.39 -10.53
N GLY A 82 -10.83 4.85 -10.41
CA GLY A 82 -10.55 3.72 -9.52
C GLY A 82 -10.77 4.06 -8.05
N TRP A 83 -10.43 5.29 -7.64
CA TRP A 83 -10.64 5.79 -6.29
C TRP A 83 -12.12 5.82 -5.95
N LEU A 84 -12.94 6.47 -6.79
CA LEU A 84 -14.38 6.54 -6.58
C LEU A 84 -15.05 5.15 -6.63
N ARG A 85 -14.48 4.20 -7.37
CA ARG A 85 -14.93 2.81 -7.35
C ARG A 85 -14.66 2.13 -6.00
N GLY A 86 -13.48 2.34 -5.44
CA GLY A 86 -13.09 1.81 -4.13
C GLY A 86 -13.85 2.45 -2.97
N VAL A 87 -13.95 3.80 -2.95
CA VAL A 87 -14.64 4.56 -1.89
C VAL A 87 -16.06 4.06 -1.69
N SER A 88 -16.72 3.71 -2.80
CA SER A 88 -18.10 3.24 -2.82
C SER A 88 -19.08 4.31 -2.29
N PRO A 89 -20.40 4.23 -2.57
CA PRO A 89 -21.37 5.18 -2.02
C PRO A 89 -21.40 5.24 -0.48
N SER A 90 -20.85 4.23 0.21
CA SER A 90 -20.74 4.15 1.67
C SER A 90 -19.63 5.04 2.26
N LEU A 91 -18.73 5.58 1.44
CA LEU A 91 -17.59 6.42 1.85
C LEU A 91 -16.66 5.74 2.86
N ASP A 92 -16.55 4.42 2.83
CA ASP A 92 -15.87 3.63 3.86
C ASP A 92 -14.84 2.63 3.32
N LEU A 93 -14.55 2.66 2.00
CA LEU A 93 -13.64 1.71 1.35
C LEU A 93 -14.00 0.25 1.63
N GLN A 94 -15.31 -0.05 1.68
CA GLN A 94 -15.83 -1.40 1.82
C GLN A 94 -16.99 -1.59 0.82
N PRO A 95 -16.70 -1.67 -0.50
CA PRO A 95 -17.71 -1.86 -1.51
C PRO A 95 -18.47 -3.18 -1.29
N ASP A 96 -19.80 -3.17 -1.48
CA ASP A 96 -20.67 -4.32 -1.25
C ASP A 96 -20.17 -5.58 -1.98
N GLU A 97 -19.58 -5.41 -3.18
CA GLU A 97 -19.03 -6.48 -4.00
C GLU A 97 -17.83 -7.21 -3.37
N GLN A 98 -17.12 -6.59 -2.42
CA GLN A 98 -15.95 -7.15 -1.73
C GLN A 98 -16.23 -7.48 -0.25
N SER A 99 -17.41 -7.15 0.26
CA SER A 99 -17.80 -7.24 1.68
C SER A 99 -17.61 -8.62 2.36
N PHE A 100 -17.50 -9.71 1.61
CA PHE A 100 -17.24 -11.06 2.13
C PHE A 100 -15.77 -11.46 2.14
N SER A 101 -14.88 -10.71 1.51
CA SER A 101 -13.44 -10.96 1.46
C SER A 101 -12.59 -9.87 2.13
N GLU A 102 -13.23 -8.85 2.72
CA GLU A 102 -12.55 -7.68 3.28
C GLU A 102 -11.92 -7.92 4.67
N GLY A 103 -10.60 -7.77 4.72
CA GLY A 103 -9.83 -7.55 5.92
C GLY A 103 -9.62 -6.06 6.24
N ASN A 104 -9.15 -5.79 7.47
CA ASN A 104 -8.70 -4.46 7.86
C ASN A 104 -7.44 -4.04 7.09
N ASP A 105 -6.65 -5.01 6.63
CA ASP A 105 -5.51 -4.79 5.73
C ASP A 105 -5.96 -4.41 4.32
N ASP A 106 -6.95 -5.09 3.72
CA ASP A 106 -7.48 -4.70 2.40
C ASP A 106 -7.96 -3.24 2.41
N GLN A 107 -8.78 -2.88 3.39
CA GLN A 107 -9.24 -1.50 3.59
C GLN A 107 -8.07 -0.55 3.92
N GLY A 108 -7.08 -1.05 4.66
CA GLY A 108 -5.88 -0.31 5.04
C GLY A 108 -5.02 0.08 3.84
N PHE A 109 -4.79 -0.80 2.87
CA PHE A 109 -4.03 -0.47 1.66
C PHE A 109 -4.67 0.64 0.85
N TRP A 110 -6.01 0.62 0.72
CA TRP A 110 -6.75 1.73 0.10
C TRP A 110 -6.65 3.02 0.90
N SER A 111 -6.66 2.96 2.23
CA SER A 111 -6.47 4.14 3.08
C SER A 111 -5.06 4.70 2.96
N ILE A 112 -4.04 3.84 2.86
CA ILE A 112 -2.66 4.23 2.63
C ILE A 112 -2.52 4.95 1.29
N MET A 113 -3.04 4.39 0.19
CA MET A 113 -3.10 5.07 -1.10
C MET A 113 -3.78 6.45 -1.01
N SER A 114 -4.84 6.56 -0.21
CA SER A 114 -5.56 7.82 0.00
C SER A 114 -4.71 8.87 0.73
N ILE A 115 -4.01 8.50 1.81
CA ILE A 115 -3.12 9.46 2.48
C ILE A 115 -1.86 9.76 1.65
N ASP A 116 -1.41 8.84 0.80
CA ASP A 116 -0.38 9.09 -0.21
C ASP A 116 -0.81 10.18 -1.21
N ALA A 117 -2.03 10.09 -1.75
CA ALA A 117 -2.62 11.13 -2.59
C ALA A 117 -2.77 12.47 -1.85
N THR A 118 -3.14 12.42 -0.57
CA THR A 118 -3.29 13.60 0.30
C THR A 118 -1.94 14.30 0.50
N GLU A 119 -0.91 13.56 0.92
CA GLU A 119 0.44 14.09 1.17
C GLU A 119 1.16 14.52 -0.12
N ARG A 120 0.73 14.06 -1.30
CA ARG A 120 1.26 14.52 -2.59
C ARG A 120 0.44 15.64 -3.23
N ALA A 121 -0.61 16.12 -2.56
CA ALA A 121 -1.57 17.09 -3.09
C ALA A 121 -2.14 16.68 -4.46
N PHE A 122 -2.46 15.38 -4.61
CA PHE A 122 -3.04 14.86 -5.84
C PHE A 122 -4.36 15.59 -6.17
N PRO A 123 -4.62 15.95 -7.44
CA PRO A 123 -5.80 16.73 -7.78
C PRO A 123 -7.11 16.00 -7.49
N GLU A 124 -8.03 16.68 -6.80
CA GLU A 124 -9.41 16.23 -6.60
C GLU A 124 -10.36 16.94 -7.55
N THR A 125 -11.26 16.18 -8.18
CA THR A 125 -12.32 16.75 -9.02
C THR A 125 -13.43 17.41 -8.19
N GLU A 126 -14.25 18.25 -8.81
CA GLU A 126 -15.43 18.83 -8.13
C GLU A 126 -16.42 17.73 -7.70
N ASP A 127 -16.60 16.68 -8.51
CA ASP A 127 -17.40 15.51 -8.15
C ASP A 127 -16.91 14.89 -6.83
N GLN A 128 -15.59 14.68 -6.66
CA GLN A 128 -15.04 14.12 -5.42
C GLN A 128 -15.38 15.00 -4.21
N LYS A 129 -15.25 16.33 -4.36
CA LYS A 129 -15.53 17.31 -3.31
C LYS A 129 -17.02 17.36 -2.94
N GLU A 130 -17.91 17.33 -3.93
CA GLU A 130 -19.36 17.30 -3.70
C GLU A 130 -19.82 16.01 -3.00
N MET A 131 -19.19 14.89 -3.34
CA MET A 131 -19.52 13.58 -2.78
C MET A 131 -18.90 13.32 -1.40
N HIS A 132 -18.09 14.24 -0.87
CA HIS A 132 -17.28 14.03 0.33
C HIS A 132 -16.35 12.80 0.22
N ALA A 133 -15.87 12.56 -1.01
CA ALA A 133 -14.99 11.47 -1.37
C ALA A 133 -13.55 11.95 -1.59
N GLY A 134 -13.17 13.08 -0.97
CA GLY A 134 -11.80 13.56 -0.95
C GLY A 134 -10.88 12.57 -0.24
N PHE A 135 -9.61 12.56 -0.61
CA PHE A 135 -8.64 11.60 -0.08
C PHE A 135 -8.48 11.71 1.44
N LEU A 136 -8.32 12.94 1.97
CA LEU A 136 -8.20 13.14 3.41
C LEU A 136 -9.51 12.79 4.14
N GLU A 137 -10.67 13.16 3.60
CA GLU A 137 -11.98 12.86 4.19
C GLU A 137 -12.18 11.34 4.37
N ILE A 138 -11.84 10.56 3.34
CA ILE A 138 -11.96 9.10 3.39
C ILE A 138 -10.88 8.47 4.26
N THR A 139 -9.64 8.98 4.24
CA THR A 139 -8.59 8.50 5.14
C THR A 139 -9.01 8.62 6.60
N GLN A 140 -9.52 9.79 7.01
CA GLN A 140 -10.01 10.00 8.38
C GLN A 140 -11.23 9.11 8.69
N THR A 141 -12.11 8.91 7.72
CA THR A 141 -13.27 8.02 7.87
C THR A 141 -12.85 6.57 8.12
N VAL A 142 -11.91 6.04 7.33
CA VAL A 142 -11.42 4.67 7.51
C VAL A 142 -10.66 4.51 8.82
N GLN A 143 -9.84 5.50 9.20
CA GLN A 143 -9.16 5.45 10.49
C GLN A 143 -10.16 5.39 11.65
N ASN A 144 -11.20 6.22 11.63
CA ASN A 144 -12.26 6.21 12.66
C ASN A 144 -13.00 4.86 12.71
N LEU A 145 -13.31 4.28 11.55
CA LEU A 145 -13.96 2.96 11.47
C LEU A 145 -13.08 1.85 12.03
N GLN A 146 -11.79 1.84 11.69
CA GLN A 146 -10.84 0.86 12.21
C GLN A 146 -10.60 1.05 13.71
N ALA A 147 -10.48 2.29 14.19
CA ALA A 147 -10.42 2.61 15.61
C ALA A 147 -11.64 2.04 16.37
N GLY A 148 -12.84 2.12 15.78
CA GLY A 148 -14.06 1.51 16.32
C GLY A 148 -14.07 -0.02 16.36
N ARG A 149 -13.19 -0.69 15.60
CA ARG A 149 -13.03 -2.15 15.58
C ARG A 149 -11.92 -2.65 16.51
N TRP A 150 -11.21 -1.75 17.18
CA TRP A 150 -10.16 -2.12 18.12
C TRP A 150 -10.70 -3.06 19.20
N ASP A 151 -10.14 -4.27 19.31
CA ASP A 151 -10.66 -5.31 20.19
C ASP A 151 -9.91 -5.34 21.52
N ASP A 152 -10.39 -4.54 22.48
CA ASP A 152 -9.89 -4.49 23.86
C ASP A 152 -10.25 -5.74 24.70
N LYS A 153 -11.13 -6.62 24.21
CA LYS A 153 -11.58 -7.80 24.98
C LYS A 153 -10.61 -8.97 24.89
N THR A 154 -9.80 -9.03 23.84
CA THR A 154 -8.85 -10.11 23.61
C THR A 154 -7.46 -9.56 23.36
N CYS A 155 -6.44 -10.24 23.93
CA CYS A 155 -5.03 -9.84 23.80
C CYS A 155 -4.70 -8.39 24.20
N GLY A 156 -5.52 -7.74 25.04
CA GLY A 156 -5.29 -6.36 25.49
C GLY A 156 -5.41 -5.30 24.38
N GLY A 157 -6.04 -5.62 23.25
CA GLY A 157 -6.16 -4.72 22.10
C GLY A 157 -5.84 -5.39 20.78
N GLY A 158 -5.72 -4.59 19.73
CA GLY A 158 -5.33 -5.00 18.38
C GLY A 158 -6.54 -5.25 17.48
N LEU A 159 -6.40 -4.83 16.23
CA LEU A 159 -7.28 -5.22 15.14
C LEU A 159 -7.09 -6.70 14.81
N ARG A 160 -8.20 -7.33 14.43
CA ARG A 160 -8.21 -8.64 13.78
C ARG A 160 -7.88 -8.46 12.31
N TRP A 161 -7.42 -9.52 11.67
CA TRP A 161 -7.21 -9.51 10.23
C TRP A 161 -8.52 -9.21 9.50
N GLN A 162 -9.53 -10.06 9.71
CA GLN A 162 -10.82 -9.93 9.03
C GLN A 162 -11.76 -8.94 9.72
N ILE A 163 -12.56 -8.22 8.93
CA ILE A 163 -13.63 -7.34 9.44
C ILE A 163 -14.85 -8.19 9.82
N ASN A 164 -15.23 -9.13 8.97
CA ASN A 164 -16.41 -9.97 9.18
C ASN A 164 -16.09 -11.15 10.13
N PRO A 165 -16.84 -11.33 11.24
CA PRO A 165 -16.66 -12.46 12.16
C PRO A 165 -16.79 -13.85 11.55
N THR A 166 -17.47 -13.98 10.40
CA THR A 166 -17.65 -15.28 9.72
C THR A 166 -16.48 -15.64 8.81
N ASN A 167 -15.53 -14.74 8.58
CA ASN A 167 -14.42 -14.99 7.68
C ASN A 167 -13.31 -15.77 8.36
N ASP A 168 -12.69 -16.67 7.59
CA ASP A 168 -11.47 -17.34 8.01
C ASP A 168 -10.37 -16.30 8.24
N GLY A 169 -9.69 -16.41 9.38
CA GLY A 169 -8.72 -15.41 9.83
C GLY A 169 -9.27 -14.36 10.79
N PHE A 170 -10.57 -14.34 11.11
CA PHE A 170 -11.10 -13.43 12.14
C PHE A 170 -10.51 -13.65 13.54
N LEU A 171 -10.06 -14.88 13.84
CA LEU A 171 -9.38 -15.21 15.10
C LEU A 171 -7.86 -14.93 15.07
N TYR A 172 -7.38 -14.30 14.00
CA TYR A 172 -5.97 -13.94 13.81
C TYR A 172 -5.81 -12.43 13.94
N LYS A 173 -4.88 -11.98 14.77
CA LYS A 173 -4.45 -10.57 14.83
C LYS A 173 -3.09 -10.48 14.17
N ASN A 174 -3.06 -9.98 12.94
CA ASN A 174 -1.86 -9.94 12.12
C ASN A 174 -1.14 -8.59 12.22
N THR A 175 0.12 -8.60 11.83
CA THR A 175 0.97 -7.41 11.83
C THR A 175 0.48 -6.41 10.81
N ILE A 176 0.08 -6.85 9.62
CA ILE A 176 -0.24 -5.92 8.52
C ILE A 176 -1.49 -5.08 8.80
N SER A 177 -2.59 -5.65 9.32
CA SER A 177 -3.79 -4.87 9.63
C SER A 177 -3.52 -3.82 10.73
N ASN A 178 -2.73 -4.19 11.74
CA ASN A 178 -2.35 -3.28 12.82
C ASN A 178 -1.28 -2.27 12.39
N GLY A 179 -0.35 -2.67 11.52
CA GLY A 179 0.70 -1.83 10.97
C GLY A 179 0.12 -0.73 10.08
N LEU A 180 -0.81 -1.08 9.17
CA LEU A 180 -1.48 -0.10 8.32
C LEU A 180 -2.30 0.88 9.17
N PHE A 181 -3.01 0.38 10.19
CA PHE A 181 -3.72 1.24 11.15
C PHE A 181 -2.78 2.16 11.93
N PHE A 182 -1.60 1.67 12.34
CA PHE A 182 -0.56 2.47 12.98
C PHE A 182 -0.03 3.55 12.04
N GLN A 183 0.40 3.18 10.84
CA GLN A 183 0.99 4.10 9.88
C GLN A 183 -0.01 5.16 9.43
N GLN A 184 -1.26 4.79 9.10
CA GLN A 184 -2.26 5.79 8.71
C GLN A 184 -2.55 6.76 9.85
N SER A 185 -2.60 6.29 11.10
CA SER A 185 -2.83 7.15 12.27
C SER A 185 -1.64 8.10 12.48
N ALA A 186 -0.41 7.61 12.36
CA ALA A 186 0.80 8.43 12.48
C ALA A 186 0.88 9.50 11.36
N ARG A 187 0.58 9.12 10.13
CA ARG A 187 0.57 10.03 8.97
C ARG A 187 -0.56 11.06 9.08
N LEU A 188 -1.74 10.67 9.54
CA LEU A 188 -2.83 11.60 9.85
C LEU A 188 -2.43 12.60 10.95
N ALA A 189 -1.75 12.15 12.00
CA ALA A 189 -1.23 13.04 13.04
C ALA A 189 -0.25 14.06 12.46
N ARG A 190 0.74 13.60 11.68
CA ARG A 190 1.70 14.45 10.98
C ARG A 190 1.01 15.47 10.07
N TYR A 191 0.07 15.04 9.25
CA TYR A 191 -0.59 15.87 8.25
C TYR A 191 -1.54 16.89 8.88
N THR A 192 -2.37 16.46 9.84
CA THR A 192 -3.46 17.28 10.40
C THR A 192 -3.08 18.00 11.70
N LYS A 193 -1.93 17.68 12.28
CA LYS A 193 -1.48 18.12 13.61
C LYS A 193 -2.42 17.70 14.76
N ASN A 194 -3.28 16.71 14.53
CA ASN A 194 -4.28 16.27 15.51
C ASN A 194 -3.72 15.16 16.42
N GLN A 195 -3.60 15.48 17.70
CA GLN A 195 -3.08 14.58 18.75
C GLN A 195 -3.87 13.26 18.87
N THR A 196 -5.17 13.26 18.59
CA THR A 196 -5.99 12.02 18.69
C THR A 196 -5.45 10.91 17.79
N TYR A 197 -4.96 11.26 16.60
CA TYR A 197 -4.37 10.27 15.69
C TYR A 197 -2.99 9.79 16.18
N ALA A 198 -2.21 10.68 16.81
CA ALA A 198 -0.94 10.31 17.43
C ALA A 198 -1.15 9.34 18.60
N ASP A 199 -2.18 9.56 19.41
CA ASP A 199 -2.53 8.68 20.53
C ASP A 199 -2.93 7.27 20.04
N TRP A 200 -3.67 7.18 18.93
CA TRP A 200 -3.98 5.89 18.28
C TRP A 200 -2.74 5.21 17.70
N ALA A 201 -1.83 5.98 17.10
CA ALA A 201 -0.58 5.45 16.59
C ALA A 201 0.28 4.88 17.72
N GLU A 202 0.47 5.64 18.81
CA GLU A 202 1.22 5.19 19.98
C GLU A 202 0.58 3.95 20.63
N ARG A 203 -0.75 3.95 20.81
CA ARG A 203 -1.50 2.80 21.34
C ARG A 203 -1.26 1.54 20.51
N THR A 204 -1.30 1.66 19.19
CA THR A 204 -1.15 0.53 18.28
C THR A 204 0.27 -0.02 18.30
N TYR A 205 1.27 0.85 18.19
CA TYR A 205 2.68 0.44 18.23
C TYR A 205 3.05 -0.18 19.57
N LYS A 206 2.62 0.43 20.68
CA LYS A 206 2.80 -0.10 22.03
C LYS A 206 2.19 -1.49 22.17
N TRP A 207 0.95 -1.68 21.69
CA TRP A 207 0.30 -2.98 21.71
C TRP A 207 1.12 -4.03 20.94
N LEU A 208 1.58 -3.73 19.72
CA LEU A 208 2.43 -4.63 18.93
C LEU A 208 3.70 -5.09 19.67
N ARG A 209 4.31 -4.20 20.46
CA ARG A 209 5.47 -4.51 21.33
C ARG A 209 5.08 -5.34 22.54
N GLU A 210 3.99 -4.99 23.22
CA GLU A 210 3.53 -5.69 24.43
C GLU A 210 3.13 -7.14 24.13
N VAL A 211 2.42 -7.39 23.03
CA VAL A 211 2.04 -8.75 22.62
C VAL A 211 3.16 -9.53 21.92
N LYS A 212 4.35 -8.94 21.76
CA LYS A 212 5.53 -9.56 21.13
C LYS A 212 5.33 -9.97 19.66
N ILE A 213 4.39 -9.32 18.97
CA ILE A 213 4.33 -9.37 17.51
C ILE A 213 5.57 -8.68 16.93
N VAL A 214 5.92 -7.51 17.49
CA VAL A 214 7.24 -6.88 17.35
C VAL A 214 8.03 -7.22 18.60
N ARG A 215 9.01 -8.11 18.46
CA ARG A 215 9.83 -8.60 19.59
C ARG A 215 10.87 -7.57 20.05
N ASP A 216 11.52 -7.88 21.16
CA ASP A 216 12.54 -6.98 21.76
C ASP A 216 13.81 -6.89 20.89
N ASP A 217 14.10 -7.92 20.10
CA ASP A 217 15.15 -7.95 19.08
C ASP A 217 14.68 -7.42 17.71
N PHE A 218 13.48 -6.86 17.65
CA PHE A 218 12.84 -6.36 16.42
C PHE A 218 12.66 -7.45 15.34
N TYR A 219 12.57 -8.71 15.75
CA TYR A 219 11.94 -9.73 14.92
C TYR A 219 10.43 -9.46 14.85
N ILE A 220 9.97 -9.04 13.68
CA ILE A 220 8.56 -8.76 13.40
C ILE A 220 7.92 -10.01 12.78
N THR A 221 7.04 -10.64 13.55
CA THR A 221 6.26 -11.82 13.15
C THR A 221 5.12 -11.44 12.19
N ASP A 222 4.45 -12.42 11.60
CA ASP A 222 3.27 -12.18 10.76
C ASP A 222 2.01 -11.86 11.60
N GLY A 223 1.98 -12.32 12.85
CA GLY A 223 0.85 -12.13 13.75
C GLY A 223 0.65 -13.26 14.74
N ALA A 224 -0.40 -13.14 15.56
CA ALA A 224 -0.72 -14.07 16.62
C ALA A 224 -2.19 -14.51 16.62
N TRP A 225 -2.43 -15.74 17.08
CA TRP A 225 -3.76 -16.33 17.18
C TRP A 225 -4.37 -16.12 18.56
N LEU A 226 -5.69 -15.90 18.57
CA LEU A 226 -6.52 -15.92 19.77
C LEU A 226 -6.53 -17.28 20.48
N PRO A 227 -6.91 -17.33 21.78
CA PRO A 227 -7.47 -16.23 22.59
C PRO A 227 -6.44 -15.32 23.28
N ASP A 228 -5.19 -15.74 23.42
CA ASP A 228 -4.19 -15.07 24.26
C ASP A 228 -3.02 -14.44 23.48
N CYS A 229 -3.02 -14.55 22.16
CA CYS A 229 -1.97 -14.04 21.27
C CYS A 229 -0.57 -14.57 21.60
N LYS A 230 -0.46 -15.81 22.10
CA LYS A 230 0.82 -16.46 22.37
C LYS A 230 1.28 -17.42 21.28
N LYS A 231 0.38 -17.80 20.36
CA LYS A 231 0.71 -18.64 19.20
C LYS A 231 0.97 -17.75 17.99
N PHE A 232 2.25 -17.57 17.65
CA PHE A 232 2.68 -16.73 16.54
C PHE A 232 2.81 -17.50 15.24
N THR A 233 2.62 -16.80 14.12
CA THR A 233 3.10 -17.23 12.81
C THR A 233 4.47 -16.58 12.59
N GLU A 234 5.54 -17.39 12.59
CA GLU A 234 6.93 -16.92 12.54
C GLU A 234 7.39 -16.42 11.16
N LYS A 235 6.50 -16.32 10.18
CA LYS A 235 6.85 -15.79 8.85
C LYS A 235 7.25 -14.32 8.98
N ARG A 236 8.26 -13.94 8.19
CA ARG A 236 8.72 -12.56 8.08
C ARG A 236 8.45 -12.08 6.67
N TRP A 237 7.85 -10.92 6.57
CA TRP A 237 7.48 -10.29 5.31
C TRP A 237 8.01 -8.86 5.31
N SER A 238 8.66 -8.44 4.22
CA SER A 238 9.30 -7.12 4.10
C SER A 238 8.33 -5.98 4.41
N TYR A 239 7.13 -6.02 3.83
CA TYR A 239 6.10 -5.00 4.00
C TYR A 239 5.68 -4.75 5.45
N ASN A 240 5.74 -5.75 6.34
CA ASN A 240 5.44 -5.55 7.76
C ASN A 240 6.50 -4.65 8.43
N TYR A 241 7.76 -4.75 8.00
CA TYR A 241 8.83 -3.88 8.48
C TYR A 241 8.69 -2.49 7.88
N GLY A 242 8.45 -2.39 6.56
CA GLY A 242 8.25 -1.12 5.87
C GLY A 242 7.09 -0.31 6.45
N THR A 243 5.93 -0.93 6.63
CA THR A 243 4.74 -0.26 7.19
C THR A 243 5.00 0.29 8.59
N LEU A 244 5.64 -0.49 9.47
CA LEU A 244 5.99 -0.02 10.81
C LEU A 244 7.08 1.06 10.78
N LEU A 245 8.05 0.95 9.87
CA LEU A 245 9.08 1.97 9.67
C LEU A 245 8.46 3.32 9.28
N ALA A 246 7.54 3.33 8.31
CA ALA A 246 6.86 4.54 7.87
C ALA A 246 6.01 5.18 8.96
N GLY A 247 5.28 4.39 9.76
CA GLY A 247 4.56 4.91 10.92
C GLY A 247 5.50 5.50 11.98
N CYS A 248 6.62 4.85 12.28
CA CYS A 248 7.62 5.40 13.20
C CYS A 248 8.25 6.69 12.67
N ALA A 249 8.52 6.79 11.36
CA ALA A 249 9.01 7.99 10.71
C ALA A 249 8.03 9.17 10.84
N ALA A 250 6.75 8.93 10.56
CA ALA A 250 5.70 9.93 10.72
C ALA A 250 5.57 10.40 12.19
N MET A 251 5.64 9.48 13.15
CA MET A 251 5.64 9.85 14.58
C MET A 251 6.91 10.60 15.01
N TYR A 252 8.09 10.23 14.50
CA TYR A 252 9.34 10.98 14.73
C TYR A 252 9.20 12.43 14.25
N ASN A 253 8.62 12.62 13.06
CA ASN A 253 8.39 13.97 12.51
C ASN A 253 7.32 14.74 13.29
N PHE A 254 6.19 14.11 13.63
CA PHE A 254 5.13 14.74 14.44
C PHE A 254 5.60 15.16 15.83
N THR A 255 6.53 14.41 16.42
CA THR A 255 7.09 14.68 17.76
C THR A 255 8.37 15.51 17.73
N ASP A 256 8.60 16.28 16.66
CA ASP A 256 9.76 17.16 16.48
C ASP A 256 11.11 16.47 16.72
N GLY A 257 11.24 15.24 16.24
CA GLY A 257 12.46 14.44 16.35
C GLY A 257 12.58 13.65 17.66
N GLY A 258 11.46 13.25 18.26
CA GLY A 258 11.40 12.54 19.52
C GLY A 258 12.33 11.31 19.58
N ALA A 259 13.14 11.23 20.63
CA ALA A 259 14.19 10.22 20.79
C ALA A 259 13.65 8.78 20.76
N TYR A 260 12.47 8.53 21.34
CA TYR A 260 11.83 7.21 21.34
C TYR A 260 11.56 6.71 19.92
N TRP A 261 10.93 7.54 19.07
CA TRP A 261 10.61 7.17 17.69
C TRP A 261 11.86 7.06 16.84
N LYS A 262 12.87 7.89 17.10
CA LYS A 262 14.19 7.75 16.48
C LYS A 262 14.80 6.36 16.75
N GLU A 263 14.79 5.94 18.01
CA GLU A 263 15.28 4.61 18.40
C GLU A 263 14.48 3.48 17.74
N GLN A 264 13.15 3.62 17.59
CA GLN A 264 12.35 2.61 16.91
C GLN A 264 12.71 2.51 15.41
N ILE A 265 12.92 3.64 14.74
CA ILE A 265 13.37 3.69 13.35
C ILE A 265 14.73 3.00 13.19
N ASP A 266 15.71 3.37 14.01
CA ASP A 266 17.08 2.82 13.94
C ASP A 266 17.08 1.28 14.10
N ASN A 267 16.28 0.78 15.04
CA ASN A 267 16.18 -0.66 15.30
C ASN A 267 15.42 -1.41 14.21
N ILE A 268 14.32 -0.87 13.69
CA ILE A 268 13.59 -1.48 12.56
C ILE A 268 14.48 -1.50 11.32
N LEU A 269 15.21 -0.43 11.02
CA LEU A 269 16.18 -0.39 9.92
C LEU A 269 17.26 -1.45 10.08
N THR A 270 17.83 -1.59 11.27
CA THR A 270 18.83 -2.63 11.58
C THR A 270 18.27 -4.03 11.33
N ALA A 271 17.07 -4.33 11.82
CA ALA A 271 16.42 -5.62 11.63
C ALA A 271 16.04 -5.87 10.15
N THR A 272 15.64 -4.81 9.44
CA THR A 272 15.33 -4.84 8.01
C THR A 272 16.59 -5.21 7.24
N TYR A 273 17.71 -4.50 7.41
CA TYR A 273 18.96 -4.77 6.70
C TYR A 273 19.57 -6.14 7.00
N ALA A 274 19.31 -6.69 8.18
CA ALA A 274 19.73 -8.04 8.52
C ALA A 274 18.95 -9.13 7.74
N THR A 275 17.81 -8.78 7.13
CA THR A 275 16.85 -9.77 6.62
C THR A 275 16.36 -9.52 5.18
N PHE A 276 16.01 -8.28 4.82
CA PHE A 276 15.35 -7.91 3.56
C PHE A 276 15.72 -6.48 3.10
N PHE A 277 15.11 -6.06 1.98
CA PHE A 277 15.02 -4.66 1.56
C PHE A 277 13.57 -4.36 1.11
N ASP A 278 12.99 -3.22 1.54
CA ASP A 278 11.63 -2.77 1.19
C ASP A 278 11.69 -1.31 0.68
N ALA A 279 11.33 -1.07 -0.58
CA ALA A 279 11.71 0.17 -1.24
C ALA A 279 10.76 1.36 -1.00
N GLU A 280 9.45 1.12 -0.95
CA GLU A 280 8.42 2.16 -0.89
C GLU A 280 8.53 2.94 0.43
N TRP A 281 8.38 2.23 1.55
CA TRP A 281 8.38 2.84 2.87
C TRP A 281 9.73 3.40 3.30
N MET A 282 10.82 2.90 2.71
CA MET A 282 12.15 3.47 2.90
C MET A 282 12.30 4.82 2.21
N GLY A 283 11.76 4.98 0.99
CA GLY A 283 11.71 6.28 0.30
C GLY A 283 10.94 7.32 1.10
N TYR A 284 9.74 6.96 1.59
CA TYR A 284 8.96 7.80 2.50
C TYR A 284 9.74 8.18 3.77
N THR A 285 10.35 7.18 4.43
CA THR A 285 11.12 7.38 5.67
C THR A 285 12.29 8.32 5.49
N ALA A 286 13.03 8.23 4.38
CA ALA A 286 14.15 9.14 4.10
C ALA A 286 13.70 10.59 3.86
N GLN A 287 12.46 10.82 3.40
CA GLN A 287 11.89 12.18 3.28
C GLN A 287 11.41 12.72 4.64
N VAL A 288 10.73 11.89 5.43
CA VAL A 288 10.07 12.31 6.70
C VAL A 288 11.01 12.31 7.90
N ALA A 289 12.02 11.44 7.89
CA ALA A 289 13.09 11.38 8.88
C ALA A 289 14.47 11.53 8.17
N PRO A 290 14.86 12.76 7.75
CA PRO A 290 16.01 12.98 6.87
C PRO A 290 17.36 12.48 7.40
N TYR A 291 17.52 12.30 8.72
CA TYR A 291 18.74 11.74 9.29
C TYR A 291 19.03 10.30 8.81
N THR A 292 18.00 9.59 8.34
CA THR A 292 18.12 8.23 7.79
C THR A 292 18.63 8.19 6.34
N TYR A 293 18.69 9.34 5.65
CA TYR A 293 19.06 9.44 4.24
C TYR A 293 20.34 8.69 3.90
N ASN A 294 21.41 8.94 4.66
CA ASN A 294 22.74 8.36 4.40
C ASN A 294 22.77 6.84 4.55
N ASP A 295 21.82 6.25 5.27
CA ASP A 295 21.74 4.82 5.47
C ASP A 295 20.78 4.15 4.47
N ILE A 296 19.65 4.81 4.19
CA ILE A 296 18.62 4.32 3.26
C ILE A 296 19.07 4.43 1.80
N MET A 297 19.55 5.61 1.38
CA MET A 297 19.71 5.91 -0.05
C MET A 297 20.73 5.06 -0.79
N PRO A 298 21.90 4.71 -0.22
CA PRO A 298 22.82 3.80 -0.90
C PRO A 298 22.17 2.46 -1.27
N ARG A 299 21.31 1.93 -0.40
CA ARG A 299 20.62 0.65 -0.60
C ARG A 299 19.45 0.78 -1.56
N LEU A 300 18.67 1.86 -1.46
CA LEU A 300 17.56 2.14 -2.38
C LEU A 300 18.06 2.30 -3.81
N ARG A 301 19.10 3.11 -4.02
CA ARG A 301 19.71 3.32 -5.34
C ARG A 301 20.25 2.02 -5.93
N LYS A 302 20.89 1.18 -5.10
CA LYS A 302 21.39 -0.12 -5.54
C LYS A 302 20.27 -1.06 -5.97
N ASN A 303 19.16 -1.12 -5.21
CA ASN A 303 18.02 -1.95 -5.56
C ASN A 303 17.30 -1.42 -6.81
N ALA A 304 17.19 -0.10 -6.99
CA ALA A 304 16.64 0.50 -8.21
C ALA A 304 17.42 0.08 -9.46
N GLN A 305 18.75 0.13 -9.40
CA GLN A 305 19.63 -0.34 -10.49
C GLN A 305 19.44 -1.83 -10.78
N LEU A 306 19.32 -2.66 -9.74
CA LEU A 306 19.13 -4.11 -9.90
C LEU A 306 17.75 -4.43 -10.47
N ALA A 307 16.70 -3.76 -10.00
CA ALA A 307 15.35 -3.90 -10.52
C ALA A 307 15.29 -3.55 -12.01
N ALA A 308 15.79 -2.37 -12.39
CA ALA A 308 15.86 -1.91 -13.78
C ALA A 308 16.62 -2.90 -14.67
N ALA A 309 17.73 -3.47 -14.17
CA ALA A 309 18.51 -4.45 -14.92
C ALA A 309 17.71 -5.71 -15.26
N THR A 310 16.73 -6.12 -14.42
CA THR A 310 15.86 -7.27 -14.73
C THR A 310 14.75 -6.96 -15.73
N CYS A 311 14.51 -5.69 -16.06
CA CYS A 311 13.46 -5.24 -16.99
C CYS A 311 13.85 -5.47 -18.45
N THR A 312 13.91 -6.76 -18.81
CA THR A 312 14.33 -7.28 -20.13
C THR A 312 13.36 -8.34 -20.66
N GLY A 313 12.26 -8.59 -19.95
CA GLY A 313 11.30 -9.66 -20.22
C GLY A 313 10.09 -9.24 -21.05
N GLY A 314 9.19 -10.20 -21.27
CA GLY A 314 7.91 -9.96 -21.92
C GLY A 314 8.00 -9.71 -23.43
N ALA A 315 6.84 -9.54 -24.07
CA ALA A 315 6.77 -9.27 -25.52
C ALA A 315 7.28 -7.87 -25.89
N SER A 316 7.23 -6.93 -24.95
CA SER A 316 7.78 -5.59 -25.06
C SER A 316 9.31 -5.56 -24.96
N GLY A 317 9.90 -6.55 -24.28
CA GLY A 317 11.33 -6.58 -23.95
C GLY A 317 11.70 -5.68 -22.77
N THR A 318 10.71 -5.15 -22.05
CA THR A 318 10.88 -4.21 -20.92
C THR A 318 10.19 -4.65 -19.64
N ALA A 319 9.54 -5.83 -19.61
CA ALA A 319 8.90 -6.34 -18.40
C ALA A 319 9.93 -6.68 -17.33
N CYS A 320 9.67 -6.21 -16.12
CA CYS A 320 10.52 -6.42 -14.94
C CYS A 320 10.26 -7.76 -14.27
N GLY A 321 11.33 -8.38 -13.76
CA GLY A 321 11.27 -9.58 -12.90
C GLY A 321 11.31 -9.22 -11.42
N LEU A 322 11.30 -10.22 -10.54
CA LEU A 322 11.28 -10.04 -9.09
C LEU A 322 12.61 -10.33 -8.40
N LYS A 323 13.46 -11.18 -8.98
CA LYS A 323 14.70 -11.67 -8.35
C LYS A 323 15.91 -10.77 -8.61
N TRP A 324 15.89 -9.58 -8.02
CA TRP A 324 16.95 -8.57 -8.19
C TRP A 324 18.30 -8.95 -7.55
N ASN A 325 18.31 -9.87 -6.58
CA ASN A 325 19.52 -10.35 -5.91
C ASN A 325 20.28 -11.43 -6.69
N THR A 326 19.70 -11.99 -7.75
CA THR A 326 20.31 -13.13 -8.50
C THR A 326 21.06 -12.70 -9.78
N GLY A 327 21.11 -11.40 -10.04
CA GLY A 327 21.78 -10.81 -11.21
C GLY A 327 20.80 -10.11 -12.16
N PRO A 328 21.31 -9.53 -13.26
CA PRO A 328 20.53 -8.65 -14.14
C PRO A 328 19.60 -9.42 -15.10
N LYS A 329 19.40 -10.72 -14.89
CA LYS A 329 18.60 -11.54 -15.82
C LYS A 329 17.14 -11.48 -15.43
N PHE A 330 16.27 -11.27 -16.41
CA PHE A 330 14.85 -11.56 -16.24
C PHE A 330 14.68 -13.01 -15.75
N ASP A 331 13.93 -13.18 -14.67
CA ASP A 331 13.77 -14.46 -13.97
C ASP A 331 12.66 -15.33 -14.58
N GLY A 332 12.03 -14.87 -15.67
CA GLY A 332 10.93 -15.55 -16.34
C GLY A 332 9.57 -15.30 -15.69
N ILE A 333 9.52 -14.51 -14.62
CA ILE A 333 8.29 -14.20 -13.88
C ILE A 333 7.92 -12.74 -14.18
N MET A 334 6.69 -12.53 -14.63
CA MET A 334 6.11 -11.20 -14.79
C MET A 334 4.68 -11.21 -14.25
N GLY A 335 4.30 -10.12 -13.61
CA GLY A 335 3.01 -9.96 -12.97
C GLY A 335 2.85 -8.54 -12.43
N LEU A 336 1.70 -8.32 -11.80
CA LEU A 336 1.35 -7.03 -11.20
C LEU A 336 2.38 -6.65 -10.12
N GLY A 337 2.72 -7.59 -9.23
CA GLY A 337 3.64 -7.33 -8.13
C GLY A 337 5.05 -6.98 -8.63
N GLU A 338 5.53 -7.69 -9.66
CA GLU A 338 6.84 -7.46 -10.27
C GLU A 338 6.93 -6.07 -10.90
N GLN A 339 5.93 -5.65 -11.67
CA GLN A 339 5.92 -4.32 -12.29
C GLN A 339 5.75 -3.22 -11.24
N LEU A 340 4.86 -3.42 -10.27
CA LEU A 340 4.61 -2.43 -9.21
C LEU A 340 5.83 -2.23 -8.32
N SER A 341 6.46 -3.31 -7.86
CA SER A 341 7.68 -3.21 -7.03
C SER A 341 8.85 -2.57 -7.79
N ALA A 342 9.01 -2.86 -9.09
CA ALA A 342 10.04 -2.21 -9.91
C ALA A 342 9.77 -0.71 -10.12
N LEU A 343 8.50 -0.33 -10.31
CA LEU A 343 8.08 1.06 -10.39
C LEU A 343 8.41 1.81 -9.08
N GLU A 344 7.98 1.25 -7.94
CA GLU A 344 8.15 1.85 -6.62
C GLU A 344 9.63 2.07 -6.26
N VAL A 345 10.49 1.06 -6.44
CA VAL A 345 11.91 1.18 -6.07
C VAL A 345 12.64 2.22 -6.90
N ILE A 346 12.32 2.35 -8.19
CA ILE A 346 12.98 3.30 -9.09
C ILE A 346 12.46 4.71 -8.82
N GLN A 347 11.13 4.90 -8.75
CA GLN A 347 10.55 6.24 -8.59
C GLN A 347 10.87 6.87 -7.24
N ASN A 348 11.01 6.07 -6.17
CA ASN A 348 11.41 6.56 -4.85
C ASN A 348 12.83 7.15 -4.79
N THR A 349 13.62 7.04 -5.86
CA THR A 349 14.92 7.75 -5.96
C THR A 349 14.79 9.19 -6.46
N ALA A 350 13.69 9.55 -7.11
CA ALA A 350 13.50 10.85 -7.78
C ALA A 350 13.55 12.08 -6.85
N PRO A 351 12.94 12.08 -5.64
CA PRO A 351 12.93 13.27 -4.76
C PRO A 351 14.33 13.69 -4.29
N PHE A 352 15.29 12.77 -4.40
CA PHE A 352 16.65 12.97 -3.91
C PHE A 352 17.62 13.45 -5.00
N VAL A 353 17.14 13.56 -6.24
CA VAL A 353 17.92 14.11 -7.38
C VAL A 353 17.20 15.28 -8.07
N ALA A 354 15.92 15.50 -7.76
CA ALA A 354 15.12 16.61 -8.28
C ALA A 354 14.07 17.07 -7.25
N PRO A 355 13.61 18.34 -7.33
CA PRO A 355 12.62 18.88 -6.42
C PRO A 355 11.19 18.41 -6.76
N VAL A 356 10.91 17.11 -6.59
CA VAL A 356 9.65 16.44 -6.93
C VAL A 356 9.20 15.53 -5.79
N GLY A 357 7.92 15.12 -5.79
CA GLY A 357 7.42 14.15 -4.81
C GLY A 357 7.38 14.64 -3.35
N TYR A 358 7.48 15.95 -3.10
CA TYR A 358 7.43 16.52 -1.76
C TYR A 358 6.14 16.17 -1.02
N LEU A 359 6.28 15.84 0.27
CA LEU A 359 5.17 15.47 1.15
C LEU A 359 4.62 16.69 1.89
N VAL A 360 3.42 17.12 1.53
CA VAL A 360 2.70 18.22 2.16
C VAL A 360 1.97 17.79 3.44
N ASP A 361 1.52 18.80 4.19
CA ASP A 361 0.63 18.76 5.34
C ASP A 361 -0.34 19.96 5.27
N ILE A 362 -1.18 20.13 6.30
CA ILE A 362 -2.17 21.21 6.34
C ILE A 362 -1.55 22.62 6.34
N ASP A 363 -0.29 22.77 6.71
CA ASP A 363 0.40 24.05 6.86
C ASP A 363 1.28 24.40 5.63
N ASN A 364 1.56 23.46 4.73
CA ASN A 364 2.55 23.65 3.66
C ASN A 364 2.12 23.19 2.25
N GLY A 365 0.83 23.27 1.93
CA GLY A 365 0.33 23.05 0.57
C GLY A 365 -0.69 21.93 0.43
N GLY A 366 -1.14 21.34 1.55
CA GLY A 366 -2.28 20.42 1.57
C GLY A 366 -3.56 21.06 1.02
N VAL A 367 -4.24 20.35 0.11
CA VAL A 367 -5.45 20.84 -0.58
C VAL A 367 -6.70 20.02 -0.30
N SER A 368 -6.56 18.75 0.13
CA SER A 368 -7.70 17.86 0.40
C SER A 368 -8.43 18.29 1.68
N LYS A 369 -9.76 18.21 1.66
CA LYS A 369 -10.62 18.68 2.74
C LYS A 369 -10.57 17.73 3.94
N SER A 370 -10.60 18.28 5.16
CA SER A 370 -10.63 17.49 6.39
C SER A 370 -12.06 17.11 6.80
N ASN A 371 -12.25 15.87 7.23
CA ASN A 371 -13.45 15.34 7.89
C ASN A 371 -13.08 14.48 9.11
N PRO A 372 -12.68 15.10 10.25
CA PRO A 372 -12.24 14.36 11.43
C PRO A 372 -13.32 13.50 12.09
N ASN A 373 -14.60 13.78 11.81
CA ASN A 373 -15.74 13.05 12.34
C ASN A 373 -16.35 12.07 11.31
N GLY A 374 -15.63 11.74 10.24
CA GLY A 374 -16.11 10.82 9.22
C GLY A 374 -16.38 9.43 9.80
N THR A 375 -17.56 8.87 9.52
CA THR A 375 -17.99 7.54 10.02
C THR A 375 -18.52 6.63 8.91
N GLY A 376 -18.42 7.05 7.65
CA GLY A 376 -19.14 6.43 6.54
C GLY A 376 -20.65 6.64 6.64
N THR A 377 -21.39 6.18 5.62
CA THR A 377 -22.82 6.44 5.47
C THR A 377 -23.67 5.16 5.41
N ARG A 378 -23.29 4.10 6.16
CA ARG A 378 -24.02 2.82 6.21
C ARG A 378 -25.46 2.87 6.73
N GLY A 379 -25.98 4.06 7.06
CA GLY A 379 -27.40 4.28 7.35
C GLY A 379 -28.27 4.17 6.09
N GLY A 380 -28.63 2.95 5.71
CA GLY A 380 -29.57 2.67 4.61
C GLY A 380 -28.88 2.22 3.33
N VAL A 381 -28.91 0.91 3.09
CA VAL A 381 -28.39 0.25 1.89
C VAL A 381 -28.98 0.90 0.63
N HIS A 382 -28.10 1.18 -0.33
CA HIS A 382 -28.33 1.86 -1.60
C HIS A 382 -28.71 3.35 -1.50
N ASN A 383 -27.79 4.20 -1.05
CA ASN A 383 -27.84 5.58 -1.56
C ASN A 383 -27.57 5.52 -3.08
N ARG A 384 -28.67 5.53 -3.86
CA ARG A 384 -28.70 5.62 -5.33
C ARG A 384 -28.37 7.04 -5.78
N ASN A 385 -27.33 7.64 -5.19
CA ASN A 385 -26.97 9.00 -5.54
C ASN A 385 -26.55 9.01 -7.01
N SER A 386 -27.22 9.85 -7.81
CA SER A 386 -27.02 9.94 -9.26
C SER A 386 -25.58 10.29 -9.63
N GLN A 387 -24.88 11.00 -8.73
CA GLN A 387 -23.48 11.39 -8.83
C GLN A 387 -22.52 10.18 -8.97
N TYR A 388 -22.86 9.02 -8.38
CA TYR A 388 -22.02 7.80 -8.49
C TYR A 388 -22.37 6.93 -9.71
N LEU A 389 -23.45 7.20 -10.45
CA LEU A 389 -23.87 6.37 -11.59
C LEU A 389 -22.80 6.22 -12.69
N PRO A 390 -21.98 7.24 -13.03
CA PRO A 390 -20.91 7.09 -14.02
C PRO A 390 -19.80 6.13 -13.56
N TYR A 391 -19.66 5.93 -12.25
CA TYR A 391 -18.59 5.14 -11.62
C TYR A 391 -19.09 3.76 -11.12
N ARG A 392 -20.36 3.41 -11.40
CA ARG A 392 -20.93 2.08 -11.14
C ARG A 392 -20.97 1.24 -12.41
N LEU A 393 -20.86 -0.08 -12.25
CA LEU A 393 -21.48 -1.01 -13.20
C LEU A 393 -22.99 -0.98 -13.01
N ARG A 394 -23.74 -0.72 -14.09
CA ARG A 394 -25.17 -0.44 -14.02
C ARG A 394 -26.03 -1.59 -13.48
N ASN A 395 -25.51 -2.81 -13.34
CA ASN A 395 -26.29 -4.03 -13.04
C ASN A 395 -25.47 -5.14 -12.31
N TYR A 396 -24.89 -4.89 -11.13
CA TYR A 396 -24.30 -5.98 -10.33
C TYR A 396 -25.24 -6.38 -9.19
N GLU A 397 -25.89 -7.54 -9.32
CA GLU A 397 -26.59 -8.21 -8.22
C GLU A 397 -25.68 -9.29 -7.65
N ILE A 398 -25.40 -9.27 -6.34
CA ILE A 398 -24.62 -10.33 -5.67
C ILE A 398 -25.40 -11.63 -5.78
N THR A 399 -24.88 -12.58 -6.55
CA THR A 399 -25.51 -13.87 -6.82
C THR A 399 -25.04 -14.93 -5.83
N LEU A 400 -25.73 -16.08 -5.82
CA LEU A 400 -25.26 -17.27 -5.11
C LEU A 400 -23.90 -17.75 -5.64
N ALA A 401 -23.58 -17.49 -6.90
CA ALA A 401 -22.30 -17.86 -7.50
C ALA A 401 -21.14 -17.05 -6.91
N ASP A 402 -21.34 -15.77 -6.58
CA ASP A 402 -20.31 -14.93 -5.95
C ASP A 402 -19.99 -15.39 -4.53
N ARG A 403 -21.02 -15.82 -3.78
CA ARG A 403 -20.87 -16.41 -2.43
C ARG A 403 -20.14 -17.74 -2.46
N VAL A 404 -20.43 -18.57 -3.47
CA VAL A 404 -19.75 -19.86 -3.67
C VAL A 404 -18.31 -19.64 -4.17
N GLY A 405 -18.06 -18.64 -5.02
CA GLY A 405 -16.73 -18.22 -5.45
C GLY A 405 -15.85 -17.81 -4.27
N ALA A 406 -16.36 -16.96 -3.38
CA ALA A 406 -15.67 -16.59 -2.15
C ALA A 406 -15.34 -17.81 -1.27
N ALA A 407 -16.29 -18.74 -1.08
CA ALA A 407 -16.06 -19.95 -0.29
C ALA A 407 -15.05 -20.93 -0.93
N ILE A 408 -15.05 -21.05 -2.26
CA ILE A 408 -14.08 -21.88 -3.00
C ILE A 408 -12.68 -21.25 -2.91
N ILE A 409 -12.59 -19.92 -2.98
CA ILE A 409 -11.32 -19.19 -2.80
C ILE A 409 -10.76 -19.45 -1.40
N THR A 410 -11.61 -19.40 -0.37
CA THR A 410 -11.21 -19.77 1.01
C THR A 410 -10.66 -21.19 1.07
N LEU A 411 -11.30 -22.16 0.39
CA LEU A 411 -10.83 -23.54 0.30
C LEU A 411 -9.52 -23.70 -0.48
N VAL A 412 -9.33 -22.97 -1.59
CA VAL A 412 -8.09 -22.98 -2.37
C VAL A 412 -6.95 -22.35 -1.57
N ILE A 413 -7.21 -21.29 -0.81
CA ILE A 413 -6.25 -20.71 0.14
C ILE A 413 -5.88 -21.74 1.21
N VAL A 414 -6.84 -22.48 1.78
CA VAL A 414 -6.56 -23.59 2.73
C VAL A 414 -5.65 -24.65 2.11
N VAL A 415 -5.86 -25.01 0.83
CA VAL A 415 -5.04 -26.01 0.12
C VAL A 415 -3.66 -25.46 -0.24
N VAL A 416 -3.56 -24.21 -0.68
CA VAL A 416 -2.30 -23.54 -1.05
C VAL A 416 -1.45 -23.25 0.18
N PHE A 417 -2.04 -22.91 1.34
CA PHE A 417 -1.29 -22.76 2.59
C PHE A 417 -0.92 -24.11 3.23
N ALA A 418 -1.72 -25.16 3.03
CA ALA A 418 -1.36 -26.52 3.45
C ALA A 418 -0.25 -27.16 2.59
N LEU A 419 -0.13 -26.78 1.31
CA LEU A 419 0.83 -27.36 0.36
C LEU A 419 2.02 -26.44 0.01
N GLY A 420 1.91 -25.13 0.26
CA GLY A 420 2.85 -24.09 -0.19
C GLY A 420 3.92 -23.68 0.82
N ALA A 421 4.17 -24.46 1.88
CA ALA A 421 5.26 -24.23 2.84
C ALA A 421 6.66 -24.56 2.27
N ARG A 422 6.93 -24.19 1.02
CA ARG A 422 8.24 -24.29 0.37
C ARG A 422 8.48 -23.13 -0.61
N PHE A 423 8.50 -21.91 -0.10
CA PHE A 423 9.24 -20.83 -0.76
C PHE A 423 9.94 -19.98 0.31
N THR A 424 11.00 -20.55 0.85
CA THR A 424 12.12 -19.84 1.48
C THR A 424 13.40 -20.38 0.90
N MET A 425 14.27 -19.48 0.42
CA MET A 425 15.72 -19.41 0.61
C MET A 425 16.08 -17.99 0.14
N ILE A 426 16.34 -17.01 1.03
CA ILE A 426 17.61 -16.76 1.75
C ILE A 426 18.82 -17.25 0.95
N HIS A 427 19.47 -16.32 0.26
CA HIS A 427 20.85 -15.88 0.52
C HIS A 427 21.06 -14.47 -0.01
#